data_AF-A0A841ET41-F1
#
_entry.id   AF-A0A841ET41-F1
#
_cell.length_a   1.000
_cell.length_b   1.000
_cell.length_c   1.000
_cell.angle_alpha   90.00
_cell.angle_beta   90.00
_cell.angle_gamma   90.00
#
_symmetry.space_group_name_H-M   'P 1'
#
loop_
_entity.id
_entity.type
_entity.pdbx_description
1 polymer ?
#
loop_
_entity_poly.entity_id
_entity_poly.type
_entity_poly.pdbx_seq_one_letter_code
_entity_poly.pdbx_strand_id
1 'polypeptide(L)'
;MDLVVKRFLKTSKSTIGKLYVDGTFECYTLEDTDRNLSSFMSLEQIKEIKIYGNTAIPRGKYALAVQQSPSNGKRYFYLQNVKGYTGVRIEWGNTQMDTLGCILVGTTYTTDKVNNSVVAYNALVKKMNATKGHTITIMDEKSVSNSFWVILVGILLVVTYFFREKVINFFKKLLKK
;
A
#
# COMPACT_ATOMS: atom_id res chain seq x y z
N MET A 1 10.13 -14.13 -5.47
CA MET A 1 9.99 -12.67 -5.71
C MET A 1 9.32 -12.07 -4.50
N ASP A 2 9.67 -10.85 -4.17
CA ASP A 2 9.06 -10.11 -3.06
C ASP A 2 8.09 -9.08 -3.61
N LEU A 3 6.81 -9.25 -3.29
CA LEU A 3 5.75 -8.33 -3.65
C LEU A 3 5.47 -7.42 -2.47
N VAL A 4 5.21 -6.15 -2.73
CA VAL A 4 4.84 -5.19 -1.68
C VAL A 4 3.63 -4.39 -2.12
N VAL A 5 2.55 -4.46 -1.36
CA VAL A 5 1.39 -3.58 -1.50
C VAL A 5 1.52 -2.46 -0.47
N LYS A 6 1.56 -1.21 -0.96
CA LYS A 6 1.57 -0.01 -0.13
C LYS A 6 0.23 0.72 -0.28
N ARG A 7 -0.60 0.70 0.76
CA ARG A 7 -1.92 1.36 0.81
C ARG A 7 -1.75 2.85 1.05
N PHE A 8 -2.38 3.70 0.25
CA PHE A 8 -2.17 5.15 0.33
C PHE A 8 -3.43 6.01 0.27
N LEU A 9 -4.55 5.47 -0.23
CA LEU A 9 -5.83 6.17 -0.25
C LEU A 9 -6.90 5.24 0.32
N LYS A 10 -7.39 5.58 1.52
CA LYS A 10 -8.42 4.82 2.25
C LYS A 10 -9.71 5.63 2.27
N THR A 11 -10.81 5.01 1.86
CA THR A 11 -12.15 5.58 1.97
C THR A 11 -13.02 4.68 2.86
N SER A 12 -14.27 5.05 3.06
CA SER A 12 -15.23 4.15 3.72
C SER A 12 -15.59 2.92 2.88
N LYS A 13 -15.33 2.95 1.56
CA LYS A 13 -15.72 1.89 0.61
C LYS A 13 -14.56 0.98 0.20
N SER A 14 -13.34 1.51 0.13
CA SER A 14 -12.22 0.77 -0.44
C SER A 14 -10.88 1.27 0.05
N THR A 15 -9.84 0.50 -0.28
CA THR A 15 -8.46 0.86 -0.04
C THR A 15 -7.66 0.75 -1.32
N ILE A 16 -7.15 1.88 -1.81
CA ILE A 16 -6.25 1.93 -2.96
C ILE A 16 -4.80 1.82 -2.49
N GLY A 17 -4.02 1.02 -3.22
CA GLY A 17 -2.60 0.84 -3.00
C GLY A 17 -1.77 0.82 -4.29
N LYS A 18 -0.46 0.65 -4.11
CA LYS A 18 0.52 0.41 -5.17
C LYS A 18 1.16 -0.94 -4.94
N LEU A 19 1.18 -1.77 -5.97
CA LEU A 19 1.91 -3.03 -5.98
C LEU A 19 3.32 -2.81 -6.56
N TYR A 20 4.30 -3.34 -5.85
CA TYR A 20 5.69 -3.42 -6.28
C TYR A 20 6.10 -4.88 -6.40
N VAL A 21 6.93 -5.19 -7.38
CA VAL A 21 7.58 -6.51 -7.55
C VAL A 21 9.08 -6.29 -7.51
N ASP A 22 9.76 -6.91 -6.55
CA ASP A 22 11.20 -6.79 -6.31
C ASP A 22 11.65 -5.29 -6.27
N GLY A 23 10.85 -4.46 -5.61
CA GLY A 23 11.10 -3.03 -5.43
C GLY A 23 10.69 -2.11 -6.59
N THR A 24 10.32 -2.65 -7.75
CA THR A 24 9.88 -1.88 -8.91
C THR A 24 8.35 -1.74 -8.92
N PHE A 25 7.83 -0.54 -9.17
CA PHE A 25 6.39 -0.31 -9.31
C PHE A 25 5.82 -1.16 -10.45
N GLU A 26 4.74 -1.88 -10.17
CA GLU A 26 4.06 -2.74 -11.14
C GLU A 26 2.72 -2.15 -11.57
N CYS A 27 1.83 -1.89 -10.61
CA CYS A 27 0.47 -1.43 -10.88
C CYS A 27 -0.19 -0.84 -9.62
N TYR A 28 -1.40 -0.32 -9.77
CA TYR A 28 -2.26 0.04 -8.64
C TYR A 28 -3.06 -1.16 -8.16
N THR A 29 -3.52 -1.10 -6.92
CA THR A 29 -4.38 -2.10 -6.29
C THR A 29 -5.65 -1.50 -5.72
N LEU A 30 -6.72 -2.29 -5.64
CA LEU A 30 -7.92 -2.00 -4.88
C LEU A 30 -8.23 -3.19 -3.97
N GLU A 31 -8.47 -2.91 -2.70
CA GLU A 31 -8.98 -3.85 -1.72
C GLU A 31 -10.28 -3.28 -1.12
N ASP A 32 -10.99 -4.11 -0.36
CA ASP A 32 -12.08 -3.67 0.51
C ASP A 32 -11.63 -2.56 1.51
N THR A 33 -12.58 -2.05 2.30
CA THR A 33 -12.29 -1.10 3.38
C THR A 33 -11.27 -1.67 4.37
N ASP A 34 -10.19 -0.91 4.63
CA ASP A 34 -9.23 -1.25 5.66
C ASP A 34 -9.80 -0.94 7.05
N ARG A 35 -9.97 -1.99 7.86
CA ARG A 35 -10.44 -1.91 9.26
C ARG A 35 -9.30 -1.99 10.27
N ASN A 36 -8.09 -1.61 9.85
CA ASN A 36 -6.85 -1.61 10.63
C ASN A 36 -6.41 -2.99 11.13
N LEU A 37 -6.84 -4.06 10.47
CA LEU A 37 -6.43 -5.42 10.81
C LEU A 37 -4.92 -5.62 10.62
N SER A 38 -4.35 -6.46 11.47
CA SER A 38 -2.93 -6.83 11.44
C SER A 38 -2.78 -8.34 11.58
N SER A 39 -1.83 -8.92 10.87
CA SER A 39 -1.43 -10.34 10.99
C SER A 39 -0.99 -10.74 12.40
N PHE A 40 -0.58 -9.76 13.22
CA PHE A 40 -0.24 -9.96 14.63
C PHE A 40 -1.47 -10.15 15.54
N MET A 41 -2.68 -9.79 15.09
CA MET A 41 -3.91 -10.03 15.85
C MET A 41 -4.21 -11.53 15.96
N SER A 42 -4.93 -11.92 17.02
CA SER A 42 -5.49 -13.26 17.15
C SER A 42 -6.59 -13.50 16.12
N LEU A 43 -6.98 -14.77 15.93
CA LEU A 43 -8.09 -15.10 15.03
C LEU A 43 -9.41 -14.51 15.53
N GLU A 44 -9.62 -14.50 16.84
CA GLU A 44 -10.80 -13.98 17.53
C GLU A 44 -10.93 -12.48 17.29
N GLN A 45 -9.86 -11.71 17.52
CA GLN A 45 -9.82 -10.27 17.26
C GLN A 45 -10.14 -9.95 15.78
N ILE A 46 -9.58 -10.73 14.85
CA ILE A 46 -9.88 -10.55 13.43
C ILE A 46 -11.35 -10.83 13.14
N LYS A 47 -11.92 -11.90 13.68
CA LYS A 47 -13.34 -12.27 13.47
C LYS A 47 -14.31 -11.23 14.03
N GLU A 48 -13.98 -10.58 15.14
CA GLU A 48 -14.82 -9.52 15.74
C GLU A 48 -14.93 -8.28 14.86
N ILE A 49 -13.86 -7.93 14.13
CA ILE A 49 -13.78 -6.70 13.32
C ILE A 49 -14.16 -6.97 11.85
N LYS A 50 -13.83 -8.16 11.34
CA LYS A 50 -13.96 -8.49 9.92
C LYS A 50 -15.42 -8.61 9.50
N ILE A 51 -15.75 -7.91 8.42
CA ILE A 51 -16.98 -8.10 7.66
C ILE A 51 -16.66 -8.84 6.38
N TYR A 52 -17.33 -9.96 6.13
CA TYR A 52 -17.12 -10.76 4.92
C TYR A 52 -17.38 -9.93 3.65
N GLY A 53 -16.45 -10.02 2.69
CA GLY A 53 -16.49 -9.27 1.43
C GLY A 53 -16.50 -7.74 1.56
N ASN A 54 -16.12 -7.21 2.73
CA ASN A 54 -16.12 -5.78 3.02
C ASN A 54 -14.98 -5.40 3.98
N THR A 55 -13.90 -6.19 4.00
CA THR A 55 -12.73 -5.93 4.86
C THR A 55 -11.43 -6.37 4.20
N ALA A 56 -10.52 -5.42 4.00
CA ALA A 56 -9.22 -5.67 3.38
C ALA A 56 -8.40 -6.71 4.16
N ILE A 57 -7.49 -7.39 3.47
CA ILE A 57 -6.58 -8.37 4.07
C ILE A 57 -5.78 -7.69 5.20
N PRO A 58 -5.49 -8.36 6.34
CA PRO A 58 -4.71 -7.74 7.39
C PRO A 58 -3.32 -7.32 6.90
N ARG A 59 -2.77 -6.25 7.46
CA ARG A 59 -1.37 -5.87 7.19
C ARG A 59 -0.45 -6.97 7.69
N GLY A 60 0.59 -7.29 6.92
CA GLY A 60 1.47 -8.41 7.26
C GLY A 60 2.28 -8.91 6.08
N LYS A 61 3.03 -9.97 6.34
CA LYS A 61 3.81 -10.69 5.32
C LYS A 61 3.23 -12.09 5.16
N TYR A 62 2.93 -12.46 3.93
CA TYR A 62 2.30 -13.74 3.58
C TYR A 62 3.13 -14.46 2.53
N ALA A 63 3.13 -15.79 2.60
CA ALA A 63 3.59 -16.59 1.47
C ALA A 63 2.56 -16.46 0.33
N LEU A 64 3.05 -16.39 -0.90
CA LEU A 64 2.23 -16.25 -2.09
C LEU A 64 2.44 -17.46 -2.99
N ALA A 65 1.41 -18.30 -3.11
CA ALA A 65 1.43 -19.47 -3.97
C ALA A 65 0.92 -19.11 -5.36
N VAL A 66 1.65 -19.55 -6.39
CA VAL A 66 1.19 -19.42 -7.78
C VAL A 66 0.65 -20.75 -8.23
N GLN A 67 -0.65 -20.83 -8.49
CA GLN A 67 -1.33 -22.06 -8.87
C GLN A 67 -2.02 -21.88 -10.21
N GLN A 68 -1.93 -22.89 -11.06
CA GLN A 68 -2.72 -22.94 -12.29
C GLN A 68 -4.05 -23.60 -11.99
N SER A 69 -5.15 -22.94 -12.34
CA SER A 69 -6.48 -23.51 -12.19
C SER A 69 -6.69 -24.62 -13.23
N PRO A 70 -7.09 -25.83 -12.81
CA PRO A 70 -7.43 -26.91 -13.75
C PRO A 70 -8.61 -26.58 -14.65
N SER A 71 -9.56 -25.77 -14.17
CA SER A 71 -10.83 -25.52 -14.89
C SER A 71 -10.71 -24.51 -16.03
N ASN A 72 -9.75 -23.58 -15.96
CA ASN A 72 -9.60 -22.53 -16.97
C ASN A 72 -8.16 -22.27 -17.41
N GLY A 73 -7.20 -23.04 -16.89
CA GLY A 73 -5.78 -22.92 -17.21
C GLY A 73 -5.12 -21.61 -16.77
N LYS A 74 -5.84 -20.69 -16.11
CA LYS A 74 -5.30 -19.40 -15.65
C LYS A 74 -4.46 -19.59 -14.39
N ARG A 75 -3.41 -18.79 -14.27
CA ARG A 75 -2.59 -18.73 -13.06
C ARG A 75 -3.19 -17.74 -12.08
N TYR A 76 -3.23 -18.12 -10.81
CA TYR A 76 -3.75 -17.34 -9.69
C TYR A 76 -2.70 -17.23 -8.59
N PHE A 77 -2.70 -16.10 -7.88
CA PHE A 77 -1.74 -15.76 -6.83
C PHE A 77 -2.42 -15.79 -5.47
N TYR A 78 -2.38 -16.93 -4.79
CA TYR A 78 -3.08 -17.13 -3.53
C TYR A 78 -2.21 -16.75 -2.34
N LEU A 79 -2.72 -15.86 -1.49
CA LEU A 79 -2.09 -15.55 -0.21
C LEU A 79 -2.36 -16.70 0.76
N GLN A 80 -1.30 -17.24 1.35
CA GLN A 80 -1.37 -18.39 2.25
C GLN A 80 -1.49 -17.95 3.71
N ASN A 81 -2.20 -18.74 4.50
CA ASN A 81 -2.30 -18.61 5.96
C ASN A 81 -2.79 -17.22 6.45
N VAL A 82 -3.71 -16.61 5.71
CA VAL A 82 -4.33 -15.34 6.12
C VAL A 82 -5.41 -15.61 7.17
N LYS A 83 -5.12 -15.35 8.45
CA LYS A 83 -6.06 -15.55 9.57
C LYS A 83 -7.41 -14.87 9.29
N GLY A 84 -8.50 -15.63 9.38
CA GLY A 84 -9.86 -15.12 9.17
C GLY A 84 -10.30 -14.99 7.70
N TYR A 85 -9.45 -15.35 6.73
CA TYR A 85 -9.73 -15.31 5.30
C TYR A 85 -9.47 -16.66 4.65
N THR A 86 -10.21 -16.95 3.57
CA THR A 86 -10.07 -18.19 2.80
C THR A 86 -10.02 -17.86 1.32
N GLY A 87 -9.08 -18.45 0.59
CA GLY A 87 -9.01 -18.35 -0.88
C GLY A 87 -8.71 -16.95 -1.45
N VAL A 88 -8.22 -16.03 -0.61
CA VAL A 88 -7.86 -14.67 -1.03
C VAL A 88 -6.63 -14.67 -1.94
N ARG A 89 -6.69 -13.83 -2.97
CA ARG A 89 -5.72 -13.82 -4.06
C ARG A 89 -5.55 -12.42 -4.65
N ILE A 90 -4.54 -12.26 -5.50
CA ILE A 90 -4.50 -11.16 -6.46
C ILE A 90 -5.37 -11.56 -7.66
N GLU A 91 -6.26 -10.68 -8.11
CA GLU A 91 -7.11 -10.92 -9.28
C GLU A 91 -7.42 -9.64 -10.07
N TRP A 92 -8.08 -9.82 -11.21
CA TRP A 92 -8.65 -8.71 -11.97
C TRP A 92 -10.07 -8.40 -11.48
N GLY A 93 -10.42 -7.14 -11.53
CA GLY A 93 -11.68 -6.56 -11.08
C GLY A 93 -11.47 -5.06 -10.97
N ASN A 94 -12.53 -4.25 -10.91
CA ASN A 94 -12.38 -2.80 -11.04
C ASN A 94 -12.85 -2.07 -9.78
N THR A 95 -13.80 -2.60 -9.04
CA THR A 95 -14.43 -1.94 -7.90
C THR A 95 -14.47 -2.86 -6.69
N GLN A 96 -14.76 -2.30 -5.51
CA GLN A 96 -14.91 -3.11 -4.29
C GLN A 96 -16.00 -4.21 -4.42
N MET A 97 -17.00 -4.01 -5.28
CA MET A 97 -18.03 -5.02 -5.54
C MET A 97 -17.49 -6.27 -6.27
N ASP A 98 -16.33 -6.15 -6.92
CA ASP A 98 -15.68 -7.24 -7.65
C ASP A 98 -14.74 -8.06 -6.76
N THR A 99 -14.55 -7.65 -5.50
CA THR A 99 -13.71 -8.36 -4.53
C THR A 99 -14.54 -8.94 -3.40
N LEU A 100 -14.08 -10.07 -2.87
CA LEU A 100 -14.61 -10.69 -1.65
C LEU A 100 -13.47 -10.82 -0.63
N GLY A 101 -12.70 -9.74 -0.46
CA GLY A 101 -11.48 -9.69 0.34
C GLY A 101 -10.19 -10.03 -0.42
N CYS A 102 -10.24 -10.08 -1.75
CA CYS A 102 -9.08 -10.20 -2.63
C CYS A 102 -8.43 -8.83 -2.93
N ILE A 103 -7.25 -8.88 -3.54
CA ILE A 103 -6.51 -7.70 -4.02
C ILE A 103 -6.75 -7.58 -5.53
N LEU A 104 -7.50 -6.56 -5.95
CA LEU A 104 -7.68 -6.25 -7.36
C LEU A 104 -6.50 -5.44 -7.88
N VAL A 105 -6.14 -5.59 -9.16
CA VAL A 105 -5.07 -4.82 -9.81
C VAL A 105 -5.59 -3.97 -10.97
N GLY A 106 -4.92 -2.86 -11.27
CA GLY A 106 -5.18 -2.05 -12.47
C GLY A 106 -4.03 -1.11 -12.82
N THR A 107 -3.97 -0.66 -14.08
CA THR A 107 -2.86 0.19 -14.56
C THR A 107 -3.05 1.65 -14.17
N THR A 108 -4.28 2.07 -13.92
CA THR A 108 -4.64 3.39 -13.38
C THR A 108 -5.73 3.24 -12.32
N TYR A 109 -5.99 4.30 -11.56
CA TYR A 109 -7.02 4.32 -10.54
C TYR A 109 -7.79 5.65 -10.53
N THR A 110 -9.00 5.60 -10.00
CA THR A 110 -9.76 6.74 -9.50
C THR A 110 -10.19 6.43 -8.06
N THR A 111 -10.85 7.37 -7.37
CA THR A 111 -11.43 7.06 -6.05
C THR A 111 -12.35 5.84 -6.16
N ASP A 112 -12.14 4.86 -5.29
CA ASP A 112 -12.89 3.60 -5.19
C ASP A 112 -12.88 2.70 -6.43
N LYS A 113 -11.92 2.88 -7.34
CA LYS A 113 -11.86 2.07 -8.57
C LYS A 113 -10.44 1.95 -9.14
N VAL A 114 -10.11 0.78 -9.65
CA VAL A 114 -8.97 0.55 -10.56
C VAL A 114 -9.46 0.30 -11.99
N ASN A 115 -8.64 0.62 -12.99
CA ASN A 115 -8.97 0.47 -14.40
C ASN A 115 -7.95 -0.42 -15.13
N ASN A 116 -8.36 -0.96 -16.29
CA ASN A 116 -7.54 -1.86 -17.11
C ASN A 116 -7.00 -3.07 -16.33
N SER A 117 -7.85 -3.67 -15.51
CA SER A 117 -7.45 -4.71 -14.55
C SER A 117 -6.91 -5.97 -15.22
N VAL A 118 -7.50 -6.39 -16.34
CA VAL A 118 -7.00 -7.52 -17.14
C VAL A 118 -5.60 -7.27 -17.68
N VAL A 119 -5.29 -6.04 -18.10
CA VAL A 119 -3.96 -5.66 -18.61
C VAL A 119 -2.93 -5.74 -17.49
N ALA A 120 -3.23 -5.15 -16.33
CA ALA A 120 -2.36 -5.19 -15.16
C ALA A 120 -2.13 -6.64 -14.68
N TYR A 121 -3.19 -7.45 -14.61
CA TYR A 121 -3.10 -8.84 -14.20
C TYR A 121 -2.22 -9.67 -15.13
N ASN A 122 -2.39 -9.52 -16.45
CA ASN A 122 -1.59 -10.24 -17.43
C ASN A 122 -0.11 -9.83 -17.39
N ALA A 123 0.19 -8.55 -17.14
CA ALA A 123 1.56 -8.07 -16.95
C ALA A 123 2.21 -8.75 -15.73
N LEU A 124 1.49 -8.80 -14.61
CA LEU A 124 1.95 -9.48 -13.40
C LEU A 124 2.18 -10.98 -13.64
N VAL A 125 1.26 -11.68 -14.33
CA VAL A 125 1.42 -13.09 -14.69
C VAL A 125 2.67 -13.35 -15.52
N LYS A 126 2.96 -12.49 -16.50
CA LYS A 126 4.18 -12.61 -17.31
C LYS A 126 5.44 -12.43 -16.48
N LYS A 127 5.42 -11.53 -15.51
CA LYS A 127 6.57 -11.27 -14.62
C LYS A 127 6.80 -12.41 -13.62
N MET A 128 5.76 -13.11 -13.18
CA MET A 128 5.85 -14.10 -12.11
C MET A 128 6.24 -15.51 -12.60
N ASN A 129 7.41 -16.01 -12.19
CA ASN A 129 7.87 -17.37 -12.52
C ASN A 129 7.34 -18.42 -11.53
N ALA A 130 6.74 -19.51 -12.00
CA ALA A 130 6.12 -20.55 -11.15
C ALA A 130 7.10 -21.32 -10.26
N THR A 131 8.40 -21.31 -10.56
CA THR A 131 9.42 -22.12 -9.85
C THR A 131 10.05 -21.45 -8.65
N LYS A 132 9.72 -20.18 -8.36
CA LYS A 132 10.30 -19.43 -7.23
C LYS A 132 9.33 -19.40 -6.05
N GLY A 133 9.88 -19.40 -4.83
CA GLY A 133 9.12 -18.96 -3.66
C GLY A 133 8.77 -17.48 -3.78
N HIS A 134 7.52 -17.11 -3.49
CA HIS A 134 7.06 -15.72 -3.51
C HIS A 134 6.50 -15.31 -2.15
N THR A 135 6.72 -14.05 -1.80
CA THR A 135 6.13 -13.41 -0.63
C THR A 135 5.38 -12.17 -1.07
N ILE A 136 4.38 -11.79 -0.28
CA ILE A 136 3.72 -10.50 -0.40
C ILE A 136 3.66 -9.84 0.97
N THR A 137 4.10 -8.59 1.03
CA THR A 137 4.00 -7.72 2.21
C THR A 137 2.93 -6.67 1.96
N ILE A 138 1.93 -6.60 2.83
CA ILE A 138 0.86 -5.60 2.80
C ILE A 138 1.12 -4.62 3.93
N MET A 139 1.26 -3.34 3.58
CA MET A 139 1.58 -2.27 4.51
C MET A 139 0.90 -0.96 4.10
N ASP A 140 0.84 -0.03 5.04
CA ASP A 140 0.46 1.34 4.74
C ASP A 140 1.67 2.10 4.17
N GLU A 141 1.44 2.91 3.15
CA GLU A 141 2.39 3.92 2.71
C GLU A 141 2.58 4.88 3.89
N LYS A 142 3.82 4.97 4.40
CA LYS A 142 4.13 5.88 5.51
C LYS A 142 3.76 7.28 5.07
N SER A 143 2.77 7.90 5.72
CA SER A 143 2.62 9.33 5.62
C SER A 143 3.89 9.95 6.19
N VAL A 144 4.63 10.70 5.38
CA VAL A 144 5.64 11.59 5.90
C VAL A 144 4.88 12.56 6.80
N SER A 145 5.04 12.42 8.12
CA SER A 145 4.24 13.21 9.04
C SER A 145 4.52 14.69 8.79
N ASN A 146 3.47 15.51 8.75
CA ASN A 146 3.61 16.97 8.69
C ASN A 146 4.55 17.50 9.79
N SER A 147 4.71 16.76 10.89
CA SER A 147 5.64 17.07 11.98
C SER A 147 7.09 17.25 11.49
N PHE A 148 7.57 16.44 10.54
CA PHE A 148 8.93 16.58 10.03
C PHE A 148 9.12 17.88 9.24
N TRP A 149 8.14 18.24 8.40
CA TRP A 149 8.13 19.50 7.66
C TRP A 149 7.96 20.71 8.58
N VAL A 150 7.10 20.62 9.60
CA VAL A 150 6.92 21.67 10.60
C VAL A 150 8.20 21.91 11.40
N ILE A 151 8.90 20.83 11.80
CA ILE A 151 10.20 20.93 12.49
C ILE A 151 11.24 21.55 11.55
N LEU A 152 11.32 21.11 10.29
CA LEU A 152 12.28 21.62 9.32
C LEU A 152 12.06 23.10 9.01
N VAL A 153 10.81 23.52 8.81
CA VAL A 153 10.43 24.93 8.59
C VAL A 153 10.71 25.76 9.85
N GLY A 154 10.40 25.23 11.03
CA GLY A 154 10.71 25.89 12.31
C GLY A 154 12.21 26.14 12.49
N ILE A 155 13.05 25.14 12.21
CA ILE A 155 14.51 25.28 12.27
C ILE A 155 15.01 26.33 11.26
N LEU A 156 14.49 26.31 10.03
CA LEU A 156 14.88 27.26 8.99
C LEU A 156 14.54 28.71 9.36
N LEU A 157 13.36 28.95 9.96
CA LEU A 157 12.95 30.27 10.44
C LEU A 157 13.85 30.77 11.58
N VAL A 158 14.22 29.90 12.52
CA VAL A 158 15.14 30.25 13.61
C VAL A 158 16.53 30.62 13.07
N VAL A 159 17.09 29.80 12.17
CA VAL A 159 18.41 30.04 11.57
C VAL A 159 18.44 31.37 10.81
N THR A 160 17.41 31.63 10.00
CA THR A 160 17.31 32.89 9.24
C THR A 160 17.13 34.11 10.13
N TYR A 161 16.38 34.00 11.23
CA TYR A 161 16.25 35.08 12.22
C TYR A 161 17.59 35.40 12.89
N PHE A 162 18.31 34.39 13.39
CA PHE A 162 19.62 34.59 14.02
C PHE A 162 20.67 35.14 13.05
N PHE A 163 20.64 34.70 11.79
CA PHE A 163 21.53 35.23 10.76
C PHE A 163 21.22 36.69 10.46
N ARG A 164 19.94 37.04 10.32
CA ARG A 164 19.48 38.42 10.12
C ARG A 164 19.91 39.34 11.27
N GLU A 165 19.73 38.91 12.52
CA GLU A 165 20.16 39.69 13.70
C GLU A 165 21.68 39.91 13.72
N LYS A 166 22.47 38.86 13.42
CA LYS A 166 23.93 39.01 13.33
C LYS A 166 24.35 39.99 12.24
N VAL A 167 23.74 39.93 11.06
CA VAL A 167 24.02 40.83 9.94
C VAL A 167 23.65 42.27 10.29
N ILE A 168 22.45 42.50 10.85
CA ILE A 168 22.00 43.84 11.27
C ILE A 168 22.95 44.42 12.32
N ASN A 169 23.33 43.64 13.33
CA ASN A 169 24.23 44.08 14.39
C ASN A 169 25.66 44.36 13.87
N PHE A 170 26.13 43.60 12.89
CA PHE A 170 27.40 43.86 12.21
C PHE A 170 27.38 45.22 11.48
N PHE A 171 26.35 45.51 10.70
CA PHE A 171 26.22 46.79 9.99
C PHE A 171 26.03 47.98 10.93
N LYS A 172 25.24 47.83 12.01
CA LYS A 172 25.11 48.88 13.06
C LYS A 172 26.46 49.22 13.71
N LYS A 173 27.36 48.24 13.84
CA LYS A 173 28.70 48.44 14.40
C LYS A 173 29.65 49.14 13.42
N LEU A 174 29.46 48.93 12.12
CA LEU A 174 30.21 49.59 11.05
C LEU A 174 29.81 51.06 10.86
N LEU A 175 28.51 51.37 10.97
CA LEU A 175 27.97 52.73 10.78
C LEU A 175 28.11 53.65 12.02
N LYS A 176 28.57 53.11 13.15
CA LYS A 176 28.85 53.88 14.39
C LYS A 176 30.32 54.31 14.52
N LYS A 177 31.14 54.10 13.48
CA LYS A 177 32.47 54.69 13.31
C LYS A 177 32.38 55.78 12.26
#